data_AF-A0A3D3PNG7-F1
#
_entry.id   AF-A0A3D3PNG7-F1
#
_cell.length_a   1.000
_cell.length_b   1.000
_cell.length_c   1.000
_cell.angle_alpha   90.00
_cell.angle_beta   90.00
_cell.angle_gamma   90.00
#
_symmetry.space_group_name_H-M   'P 1'
#
loop_
_entity.id
_entity.type
_entity.pdbx_description
1 polymer ?
#
loop_
_entity_poly.entity_id
_entity_poly.type
_entity_poly.pdbx_seq_one_letter_code
_entity_poly.pdbx_strand_id
1 'polypeptide(L)' 'GESLYLARERHLIALKAARNHLDAAEQLAAQSDQALDLFAEELRLTQERLGSITGEFSSDDLLGVIFSRFCIGK' A
#
# COMPACT_ATOMS: atom_id res chain seq x y z
N GLY A 1 2.34 -26.84 -4.43
CA GLY A 1 1.09 -26.40 -5.06
C GLY A 1 0.27 -25.52 -4.14
N GLU A 2 -0.10 -26.05 -2.97
CA GLU A 2 -1.01 -25.42 -1.98
C GLU A 2 -0.59 -24.00 -1.52
N SER A 3 0.68 -23.79 -1.16
CA SER A 3 1.18 -22.49 -0.70
C SER A 3 1.05 -21.36 -1.74
N LEU A 4 1.17 -21.68 -3.03
CA LEU A 4 1.03 -20.72 -4.13
C LEU A 4 -0.42 -20.33 -4.41
N TYR A 5 -1.38 -21.20 -4.06
CA TYR A 5 -2.80 -20.89 -4.09
C TYR A 5 -3.18 -19.97 -2.92
N LEU A 6 -2.69 -20.27 -1.71
CA LEU A 6 -2.92 -19.45 -0.51
C LEU A 6 -2.33 -18.03 -0.68
N ALA A 7 -1.15 -17.91 -1.28
CA ALA A 7 -0.54 -16.60 -1.58
C ALA A 7 -1.38 -15.78 -2.57
N ARG A 8 -1.93 -16.41 -3.63
CA ARG A 8 -2.82 -15.75 -4.59
C ARG A 8 -4.12 -15.28 -3.94
N GLU A 9 -4.72 -16.10 -3.09
CA GLU A 9 -5.94 -15.73 -2.37
C GLU A 9 -5.73 -14.52 -1.46
N ARG A 10 -4.63 -14.51 -0.68
CA ARG A 10 -4.27 -13.37 0.16
C ARG A 10 -4.11 -12.08 -0.64
N HIS A 11 -3.45 -12.15 -1.80
CA HIS A 11 -3.27 -10.97 -2.66
C HIS A 11 -4.60 -10.49 -3.25
N LEU A 12 -5.49 -11.40 -3.67
CA LEU A 12 -6.82 -11.04 -4.16
C LEU A 12 -7.67 -10.36 -3.08
N ILE A 13 -7.59 -10.81 -1.83
CA ILE A 13 -8.26 -10.18 -0.68
C ILE A 13 -7.73 -8.75 -0.48
N ALA A 14 -6.40 -8.58 -0.48
CA ALA A 14 -5.77 -7.27 -0.33
C ALA A 14 -6.15 -6.31 -1.48
N LEU A 15 -6.15 -6.77 -2.73
CA LEU A 15 -6.57 -5.97 -3.89
C LEU A 15 -8.06 -5.58 -3.82
N LYS A 16 -8.92 -6.50 -3.36
CA LYS A 16 -10.35 -6.22 -3.18
C LYS A 16 -10.57 -5.16 -2.10
N ALA A 17 -9.87 -5.27 -0.98
CA ALA A 17 -9.92 -4.26 0.09
C ALA A 17 -9.41 -2.90 -0.40
N ALA A 18 -8.27 -2.87 -1.12
CA ALA A 18 -7.72 -1.65 -1.69
C ALA A 18 -8.70 -0.95 -2.64
N ARG A 19 -9.40 -1.73 -3.48
CA ARG A 19 -10.43 -1.19 -4.38
C ARG A 19 -11.62 -0.60 -3.61
N ASN A 20 -12.10 -1.27 -2.58
CA ASN A 20 -13.22 -0.74 -1.78
C ASN A 20 -12.87 0.64 -1.16
N HIS A 21 -11.63 0.81 -0.68
CA HIS A 21 -11.15 2.10 -0.16
C HIS A 21 -11.05 3.16 -1.26
N LEU A 22 -10.62 2.78 -2.48
CA LEU A 22 -10.61 3.70 -3.62
C LEU A 22 -12.03 4.15 -4.03
N ASP A 23 -12.99 3.23 -4.05
CA ASP A 23 -14.39 3.55 -4.37
C ASP A 23 -14.98 4.51 -3.32
N ALA A 24 -14.61 4.36 -2.05
CA ALA A 24 -14.98 5.29 -0.98
C ALA A 24 -14.28 6.65 -1.14
N ALA A 25 -12.98 6.65 -1.45
CA ALA A 25 -12.22 7.87 -1.71
C ALA A 25 -12.80 8.66 -2.90
N GLU A 26 -13.22 7.99 -3.98
CA GLU A 26 -13.88 8.63 -5.12
C GLU A 26 -15.18 9.34 -4.72
N GLN A 27 -15.99 8.70 -3.87
CA GLN A 27 -17.21 9.30 -3.34
C GLN A 27 -16.93 10.50 -2.43
N LEU A 28 -15.82 10.48 -1.67
CA LEU A 28 -15.40 11.59 -0.81
C LEU A 28 -14.81 12.75 -1.63
N ALA A 29 -14.06 12.45 -2.69
CA ALA A 29 -13.47 13.46 -3.57
C ALA A 29 -14.54 14.28 -4.33
N ALA A 30 -15.74 13.72 -4.52
CA ALA A 30 -16.88 14.41 -5.12
C ALA A 30 -17.64 15.32 -4.14
N GLN A 31 -17.27 15.35 -2.86
CA GLN A 31 -17.92 16.15 -1.82
C GLN A 31 -17.19 17.49 -1.59
N SER A 32 -17.58 18.24 -0.56
CA SER A 32 -16.94 19.50 -0.18
C SER A 32 -15.58 19.28 0.50
N ASP A 33 -14.79 20.36 0.63
CA ASP A 33 -13.46 20.33 1.27
C ASP A 33 -13.44 19.70 2.68
N GLN A 34 -14.58 19.66 3.37
CA GLN A 34 -14.70 18.99 4.68
C GLN A 34 -14.46 17.48 4.61
N ALA A 35 -14.58 16.86 3.44
CA ALA A 35 -14.33 15.44 3.23
C ALA A 35 -12.86 15.11 2.95
N LEU A 36 -11.97 16.11 2.83
CA LEU A 36 -10.57 15.89 2.46
C LEU A 36 -9.78 15.07 3.49
N ASP A 37 -10.08 15.20 4.78
CA ASP A 37 -9.43 14.41 5.83
C ASP A 37 -9.79 12.91 5.69
N LEU A 38 -11.06 12.62 5.43
CA LEU A 38 -11.51 11.24 5.18
C LEU A 38 -10.99 10.72 3.85
N PHE A 39 -10.96 11.55 2.80
CA PHE A 39 -10.37 11.19 1.52
C PHE A 39 -8.90 10.78 1.67
N ALA A 40 -8.12 11.56 2.41
CA ALA A 40 -6.73 11.23 2.70
C ALA A 40 -6.59 9.92 3.50
N GLU A 41 -7.46 9.67 4.47
CA GLU A 41 -7.47 8.43 5.23
C GLU A 41 -7.80 7.21 4.36
N GLU A 42 -8.79 7.29 3.47
CA GLU A 42 -9.11 6.20 2.54
C GLU A 42 -7.91 5.88 1.62
N LEU A 43 -7.20 6.90 1.12
CA LEU A 43 -5.98 6.68 0.34
C LEU A 43 -4.85 6.03 1.16
N ARG A 44 -4.69 6.41 2.43
CA ARG A 44 -3.72 5.78 3.35
C ARG A 44 -4.06 4.29 3.53
N LEU A 45 -5.33 3.96 3.73
CA LEU A 45 -5.81 2.58 3.87
C LEU A 45 -5.64 1.78 2.57
N THR A 46 -5.91 2.36 1.40
CA THR A 46 -5.60 1.75 0.10
C THR A 46 -4.11 1.39 0.02
N GLN A 47 -3.22 2.32 0.36
CA GLN A 47 -1.77 2.11 0.32
C GLN A 47 -1.35 0.96 1.25
N GLU A 48 -1.88 0.92 2.48
CA GLU A 48 -1.60 -0.14 3.45
C GLU A 48 -1.99 -1.53 2.91
N ARG A 49 -3.17 -1.65 2.28
CA ARG A 49 -3.62 -2.90 1.66
C ARG A 49 -2.71 -3.33 0.52
N LEU A 50 -2.29 -2.41 -0.34
CA LEU A 50 -1.36 -2.72 -1.43
C LEU A 50 0.04 -3.10 -0.92
N GLY A 51 0.53 -2.40 0.12
CA GLY A 51 1.81 -2.69 0.77
C GLY A 51 1.87 -4.11 1.36
N SER A 52 0.75 -4.62 1.87
CA SER A 52 0.67 -6.01 2.37
C SER A 52 0.94 -7.09 1.30
N ILE A 53 0.86 -6.75 0.00
CA ILE A 53 1.15 -7.65 -1.12
C ILE A 53 2.63 -7.63 -1.48
N THR A 54 3.24 -6.46 -1.55
CA THR A 54 4.63 -6.27 -1.97
C THR A 54 5.64 -6.45 -0.83
N GLY A 55 5.16 -6.47 0.41
CA GLY A 55 5.97 -6.21 1.60
C GLY A 55 6.00 -4.71 1.88
N GLU A 56 6.09 -4.35 3.16
CA GLU A 56 6.31 -2.95 3.56
C GLU A 56 7.68 -2.51 3.08
N PHE A 57 7.74 -1.37 2.37
CA PHE A 57 9.00 -0.69 2.10
C PHE A 57 9.29 0.23 3.27
N SER A 58 10.10 -0.27 4.20
CA SER A 58 10.44 0.42 5.43
C SER A 58 11.44 1.55 5.18
N SER A 59 11.59 2.43 6.17
CA SER A 59 12.69 3.40 6.17
C SER A 59 14.06 2.71 6.07
N ASP A 60 14.21 1.51 6.63
CA ASP A 60 15.45 0.74 6.53
C ASP A 60 15.70 0.22 5.11
N ASP A 61 14.65 -0.19 4.38
CA ASP A 61 14.77 -0.56 2.96
C ASP A 61 15.21 0.64 2.12
N LEU A 62 14.66 1.83 2.41
CA LEU A 62 15.05 3.07 1.76
C LEU A 62 16.51 3.42 2.06
N LEU A 63 16.93 3.36 3.32
CA LEU A 63 18.32 3.60 3.72
C LEU A 63 19.26 2.57 3.07
N GLY A 64 18.85 1.30 3.01
CA GLY A 64 19.56 0.24 2.30
C GLY A 64 19.79 0.59 0.83
N VAL A 65 18.79 1.10 0.12
CA VAL A 65 18.94 1.56 -1.27
C VAL A 65 19.86 2.77 -1.38
N ILE A 66 19.69 3.78 -0.52
CA ILE A 66 20.53 4.99 -0.52
C ILE A 66 22.00 4.64 -0.28
N PHE A 67 22.28 3.75 0.68
CA PHE A 67 23.63 3.37 1.05
C PHE A 67 24.21 2.21 0.23
N SER A 68 23.39 1.46 -0.53
CA SER A 68 23.87 0.40 -1.45
C SER A 68 24.84 0.89 -2.52
N ARG A 69 24.80 2.20 -2.83
CA ARG A 69 25.69 2.86 -3.79
C ARG A 69 26.94 3.46 -3.16
N PHE A 70 26.97 3.58 -1.83
CA PHE A 70 28.19 3.90 -1.12
C PHE A 70 28.92 2.58 -0.92
N CYS A 71 29.91 2.30 -1.77
CA CYS A 71 30.89 1.27 -1.45
C CYS A 71 31.55 1.68 -0.12
N ILE A 72 31.06 1.18 1.01
CA ILE A 72 31.89 1.02 2.19
C ILE A 72 32.99 0.09 1.69
N GLY A 73 34.19 0.65 1.58
CA GLY A 73 35.33 -0.04 1.00
C GLY A 73 35.50 -1.44 1.56
N LYS A 74 36.03 -2.32 0.71
CA LYS A 74 36.74 -3.51 1.19
C LYS A 74 37.67 -3.16 2.36
#